data_AF-A0A1Y6B796-F1
#
_entry.id   AF-A0A1Y6B796-F1
#
_cell.length_a   1.000
_cell.length_b   1.000
_cell.length_c   1.000
_cell.angle_alpha   90.00
_cell.angle_beta   90.00
_cell.angle_gamma   90.00
#
_symmetry.space_group_name_H-M   'P 1'
#
loop_
_entity.id
_entity.type
_entity.pdbx_description
1 polymer ?
#
loop_
_entity_poly.entity_id
_entity_poly.type
_entity_poly.pdbx_seq_one_letter_code
_entity_poly.pdbx_strand_id
1 'polypeptide(L)' 'MVPFRVFDREKKQMWQIINYHPNQGAQGSYLATKEDDDATDGDMMIIAAEDLAGFKFVDFLEEVEPFEG' A
#
# COMPACT_ATOMS: atom_id res chain seq x y z
N MET A 1 6.28 10.56 -2.11
CA MET A 1 6.00 9.23 -2.69
C MET A 1 4.64 9.31 -3.34
N VAL A 2 4.47 8.71 -4.51
CA VAL A 2 3.14 8.57 -5.14
C VAL A 2 2.48 7.32 -4.58
N PRO A 3 1.23 7.36 -4.09
CA PRO A 3 0.54 6.16 -3.62
C PRO A 3 0.36 5.13 -4.74
N PHE A 4 0.43 3.85 -4.40
CA PHE A 4 0.34 2.76 -5.39
C PHE A 4 -0.29 1.51 -4.81
N ARG A 5 -0.83 0.65 -5.67
CA ARG A 5 -1.44 -0.61 -5.28
C ARG A 5 -0.51 -1.79 -5.49
N VAL A 6 -0.57 -2.71 -4.55
CA VAL A 6 0.15 -3.98 -4.60
C VAL A 6 -0.77 -5.13 -4.23
N PHE A 7 -0.43 -6.31 -4.74
CA PHE A 7 -1.12 -7.56 -4.44
C PHE A 7 -0.18 -8.53 -3.72
N ASP A 8 -0.54 -8.86 -2.48
CA ASP A 8 0.06 -9.96 -1.72
C ASP A 8 -0.46 -11.29 -2.30
N ARG A 9 0.44 -12.03 -2.97
CA ARG A 9 0.09 -13.30 -3.60
C ARG A 9 -0.13 -14.44 -2.61
N GLU A 10 0.49 -14.36 -1.43
CA GLU A 10 0.41 -15.40 -0.41
C GLU A 10 -0.94 -15.33 0.30
N LYS A 11 -1.33 -14.12 0.73
CA LYS A 11 -2.61 -13.89 1.40
C LYS A 11 -3.77 -13.63 0.45
N LYS A 12 -3.47 -13.41 -0.84
CA LYS A 12 -4.43 -12.99 -1.88
C LYS A 12 -5.14 -11.69 -1.50
N GLN A 13 -4.37 -10.69 -1.07
CA GLN A 13 -4.89 -9.42 -0.56
C GLN A 13 -4.36 -8.24 -1.36
N MET A 14 -5.22 -7.26 -1.61
CA MET A 14 -4.84 -5.98 -2.20
C MET A 14 -4.51 -4.97 -1.10
N TRP A 15 -3.46 -4.19 -1.33
CA TRP A 15 -3.01 -3.13 -0.43
C TRP A 15 -2.76 -1.84 -1.21
N GLN A 16 -3.22 -0.72 -0.65
CA GLN A 16 -2.87 0.62 -1.11
C GLN A 16 -1.73 1.16 -0.25
N ILE A 17 -0.56 1.38 -0.85
CA ILE A 17 0.61 1.94 -0.19
C ILE A 17 0.50 3.47 -0.22
N ILE A 18 0.37 4.08 0.96
CA ILE A 18 0.16 5.53 1.09
C ILE A 18 1.48 6.27 1.33
N ASN A 19 2.32 5.74 2.21
CA ASN A 19 3.53 6.44 2.65
C ASN A 19 4.67 5.49 2.99
N TYR A 20 5.89 6.02 2.99
CA TYR A 20 7.11 5.30 3.38
C TYR A 20 7.82 6.02 4.52
N HIS A 21 8.14 5.26 5.56
CA HIS A 21 8.85 5.70 6.74
C HIS A 21 10.25 5.06 6.74
N PRO A 22 11.32 5.83 6.47
CA PRO A 22 12.67 5.30 6.53
C PRO A 22 13.05 4.98 7.98
N ASN A 23 13.78 3.89 8.19
CA ASN A 23 14.35 3.55 9.49
C ASN A 23 15.87 3.63 9.43
N GLN A 24 16.52 4.20 10.45
CA GLN A 24 17.98 4.40 10.40
C GLN A 24 18.71 3.05 10.58
N GLY A 25 19.42 2.60 9.54
CA GLY A 25 20.24 1.38 9.58
C GLY A 25 19.54 0.07 9.21
N ALA A 26 18.25 0.11 8.85
CA ALA A 26 17.49 -1.04 8.33
C ALA A 26 16.64 -0.60 7.12
N GLN A 27 16.02 -1.55 6.42
CA GLN A 27 14.99 -1.19 5.45
C GLN A 27 13.81 -0.54 6.19
N GLY A 28 13.20 0.49 5.59
CA GLY A 28 12.08 1.22 6.21
C GLY A 28 10.78 0.41 6.21
N SER A 29 9.68 1.08 6.49
CA SER A 29 8.34 0.48 6.44
C SER A 29 7.37 1.35 5.66
N TYR A 30 6.31 0.71 5.17
CA TYR A 30 5.24 1.35 4.42
C TYR A 30 3.98 1.38 5.27
N LEU A 31 3.27 2.52 5.24
CA LEU A 31 1.89 2.60 5.69
C LEU A 31 0.99 2.19 4.53
N ALA A 32 0.13 1.20 4.77
CA ALA A 32 -0.76 0.64 3.77
C ALA A 32 -2.20 0.55 4.29
N THR A 33 -3.19 0.64 3.40
CA THR A 33 -4.58 0.28 3.69
C THR A 33 -4.95 -0.99 2.95
N LYS A 34 -5.77 -1.84 3.57
CA LYS A 34 -6.34 -3.00 2.90
C LYS A 34 -7.39 -2.54 1.89
N GLU A 35 -7.45 -3.22 0.74
CA GLU A 35 -8.53 -3.10 -0.24
C GLU A 35 -9.19 -4.50 -0.33
N ASP A 36 -10.39 -4.64 0.23
CA ASP A 36 -11.11 -5.91 0.32
C ASP A 36 -12.63 -5.70 0.21
N ASP A 37 -13.40 -6.77 0.00
CA ASP A 37 -14.86 -6.74 -0.08
C ASP A 37 -15.53 -7.01 1.29
N ASP A 38 -14.75 -7.05 2.38
CA ASP A 38 -15.19 -7.44 3.72
C ASP A 38 -15.16 -6.28 4.74
N ALA A 39 -15.45 -6.60 6.00
CA ALA A 39 -15.49 -5.62 7.09
C ALA A 39 -14.12 -5.05 7.49
N THR A 40 -13.02 -5.55 6.92
CA THR A 40 -11.65 -5.09 7.16
C THR A 40 -11.12 -4.23 6.01
N ASP A 41 -11.98 -3.90 5.03
CA ASP A 41 -11.65 -2.92 4.00
C ASP A 41 -11.27 -1.57 4.62
N GLY A 42 -10.21 -0.96 4.11
CA GLY A 42 -9.64 0.27 4.65
C GLY A 42 -8.81 0.11 5.94
N ASP A 43 -8.68 -1.09 6.50
CA ASP A 43 -7.82 -1.31 7.68
C ASP A 43 -6.38 -0.89 7.37
N MET A 44 -5.81 -0.08 8.26
CA MET A 44 -4.45 0.41 8.13
C MET A 44 -3.45 -0.55 8.78
N MET A 45 -2.35 -0.83 8.09
CA MET A 45 -1.25 -1.62 8.61
C MET A 45 0.12 -1.05 8.23
N ILE A 46 1.14 -1.46 8.99
CA ILE A 46 2.53 -1.21 8.65
C ILE A 46 3.10 -2.48 8.00
N ILE A 47 3.64 -2.34 6.79
CA ILE A 47 4.29 -3.42 6.04
C ILE A 47 5.80 -3.13 6.02
N ALA A 48 6.64 -4.09 6.43
CA ALA A 48 8.07 -3.91 6.32
C ALA A 48 8.48 -3.85 4.84
N ALA A 49 9.47 -3.01 4.49
CA ALA A 49 9.87 -2.86 3.09
C ALA A 49 10.39 -4.17 2.46
N GLU A 50 10.96 -5.06 3.27
CA GLU A 50 11.41 -6.38 2.84
C GLU A 50 10.24 -7.30 2.48
N ASP A 51 9.12 -7.23 3.19
CA ASP A 51 7.91 -8.00 2.90
C ASP A 51 7.28 -7.53 1.58
N LEU A 52 7.24 -6.20 1.39
CA LEU A 52 6.67 -5.58 0.19
C LEU A 52 7.40 -6.01 -1.10
N ALA A 53 8.68 -6.38 -1.01
CA ALA A 53 9.45 -6.88 -2.16
C ALA A 53 8.89 -8.19 -2.74
N GLY A 54 8.14 -8.96 -1.95
CA GLY A 54 7.43 -10.16 -2.40
C GLY A 54 6.09 -9.88 -3.09
N PHE A 55 5.58 -8.65 -2.99
CA PHE A 55 4.24 -8.30 -3.47
C PHE A 55 4.30 -7.91 -4.95
N LYS A 56 3.20 -8.12 -5.66
CA LYS A 56 3.09 -7.73 -7.07
C LYS A 56 2.59 -6.29 -7.17
N PHE A 57 3.37 -5.41 -7.79
CA PHE A 57 2.87 -4.09 -8.19
C PHE A 57 1.68 -4.20 -9.15
N VAL A 58 0.65 -3.39 -8.93
CA VAL A 58 -0.56 -3.36 -9.75
C VAL A 58 -0.58 -2.09 -10.58
N ASP A 59 -0.72 -0.93 -9.93
CA ASP A 59 -0.73 0.39 -10.56
C ASP A 59 -0.42 1.50 -9.55
N PHE A 60 -0.30 2.74 -10.05
CA PHE A 60 -0.32 3.93 -9.22
C PHE A 60 -1.76 4.37 -8.99
N LEU A 61 -2.03 4.93 -7.82
CA LEU A 61 -3.29 5.62 -7.57
C LEU A 61 -3.18 6.99 -8.24
N GLU A 62 -3.93 7.20 -9.32
CA GLU A 62 -4.01 8.51 -9.96
C GLU A 62 -4.60 9.52 -8.97
N GLU A 63 -4.01 10.72 -8.90
CA GLU A 63 -4.60 11.84 -8.18
C GLU A 63 -6.01 12.05 -8.73
N VAL A 64 -7.03 11.93 -7.87
CA VAL A 64 -8.38 12.36 -8.23
C VAL A 64 -8.27 13.85 -8.55
N GLU A 65 -8.37 14.21 -9.83
CA GLU A 65 -8.42 15.61 -10.22
C GLU A 65 -9.53 16.28 -9.39
N PRO A 66 -9.25 17.40 -8.69
CA PRO A 66 -10.29 18.07 -7.93
C PRO A 66 -11.41 18.40 -8.91
N PHE A 67 -12.64 17.98 -8.58
CA PHE A 67 -13.83 18.29 -9.36
C PHE A 67 -13.83 19.80 -9.67
N GLU A 68 -13.57 20.16 -10.93
CA GLU A 68 -13.83 21.52 -11.39
C GLU A 68 -15.36 21.68 -11.41
N GLY A 69 -15.86 22.48 -10.46
CA GLY A 69 -17.27 22.80 -10.29
C GLY A 69 -17.80 23.82 -11.30
#